data_AF-A0A6S7IDK3-F1
#
_entry.id   AF-A0A6S7IDK3-F1
#
_cell.length_a   1.000
_cell.length_b   1.000
_cell.length_c   1.000
_cell.angle_alpha   90.00
_cell.angle_beta   90.00
_cell.angle_gamma   90.00
#
_symmetry.space_group_name_H-M   'P 1'
#
loop_
_entity.id
_entity.type
_entity.pdbx_description
1 polymer ?
#
loop_
_entity_poly.entity_id
_entity_poly.type
_entity_poly.pdbx_seq_one_letter_code
_entity_poly.pdbx_strand_id
1 'polypeptide(L)'
;RQDRVQKNIHTMAEISPLGEVVKLDQVKVPAPCRRGGLTLAYRLFVNLYIFISTRYTLRNNLKENCQKTVETLGQNEQSLFYVVALKRYFVSQYELEKQKSEGKYEQHKKKCRRQGRKRDLTKRTLALEKADLTTRKRGRAAEILVEDAMSSEESCVEEDENGRNKVVGYKVKRLSWESSKLRKIKKALDKSMREGQSQRARDRALPRTDHEEKSTRLPPEGFPEWAISQE
;
A
#
# COMPACT_ATOMS: atom_id res chain seq x y z
N ARG A 1 -20.13 21.52 -3.85
CA ARG A 1 -19.07 20.52 -4.21
C ARG A 1 -18.26 21.00 -5.43
N GLN A 2 -18.90 21.61 -6.43
CA GLN A 2 -18.25 22.30 -7.54
C GLN A 2 -17.43 23.54 -7.10
N ASP A 3 -17.90 24.31 -6.13
CA ASP A 3 -17.14 25.48 -5.60
C ASP A 3 -15.79 25.09 -4.97
N ARG A 4 -15.71 23.91 -4.37
CA ARG A 4 -14.46 23.37 -3.80
C ARG A 4 -13.47 22.94 -4.89
N VAL A 5 -13.99 22.53 -6.04
CA VAL A 5 -13.21 22.16 -7.23
C VAL A 5 -12.67 23.42 -7.89
N GLN A 6 -13.50 24.45 -8.05
CA GLN A 6 -13.05 25.76 -8.58
C GLN A 6 -12.05 26.46 -7.65
N LYS A 7 -12.26 26.43 -6.33
CA LYS A 7 -11.28 27.00 -5.37
C LYS A 7 -9.92 26.32 -5.46
N ASN A 8 -9.89 24.99 -5.57
CA ASN A 8 -8.64 24.25 -5.72
C ASN A 8 -7.96 24.50 -7.07
N ILE A 9 -8.74 24.71 -8.15
CA ILE A 9 -8.21 25.05 -9.47
C ILE A 9 -7.61 26.47 -9.47
N HIS A 10 -8.26 27.42 -8.78
CA HIS A 10 -7.77 28.81 -8.72
C HIS A 10 -6.50 28.93 -7.88
N THR A 11 -6.40 28.21 -6.75
CA THR A 11 -5.16 28.13 -5.95
C THR A 11 -4.00 27.45 -6.70
N MET A 12 -4.27 26.66 -7.74
CA MET A 12 -3.23 26.05 -8.58
C MET A 12 -2.69 26.98 -9.67
N ALA A 13 -3.44 28.02 -10.06
CA ALA A 13 -3.01 29.00 -11.06
C ALA A 13 -2.07 30.07 -10.48
N GLU A 14 -2.13 30.33 -9.16
CA GLU A 14 -1.33 31.37 -8.49
C GLU A 14 0.10 30.91 -8.13
N ILE A 15 0.45 29.62 -8.28
CA ILE A 15 1.72 29.05 -7.76
C ILE A 15 2.81 28.86 -8.83
N SER A 16 2.52 28.99 -10.13
CA SER A 16 3.54 28.81 -11.18
C SER A 16 3.91 30.15 -11.84
N PRO A 17 5.13 30.67 -11.64
CA PRO A 17 5.64 31.73 -12.49
C PRO A 17 5.86 31.16 -13.90
N LEU A 18 5.34 31.89 -14.87
CA LEU A 18 5.46 31.65 -16.30
C LEU A 18 6.92 31.40 -16.72
N GLY A 19 7.16 30.36 -17.52
CA GLY A 19 8.16 30.45 -18.60
C GLY A 19 9.39 29.55 -18.59
N GLU A 20 9.42 28.37 -17.96
CA GLU A 20 10.52 27.42 -18.18
C GLU A 20 10.06 25.99 -18.49
N VAL A 21 10.70 25.39 -19.49
CA VAL A 21 10.50 24.00 -19.94
C VAL A 21 10.97 23.06 -18.82
N VAL A 22 10.04 22.61 -17.98
CA VAL A 22 10.35 21.70 -16.86
C VAL A 22 10.70 20.31 -17.39
N LYS A 23 11.92 19.84 -17.08
CA LYS A 23 12.36 18.47 -17.37
C LYS A 23 11.45 17.48 -16.62
N LEU A 24 10.89 16.51 -17.36
CA LEU A 24 9.93 15.49 -16.88
C LEU A 24 10.34 14.78 -15.59
N ASP A 25 11.64 14.59 -15.37
CA ASP A 25 12.19 13.84 -14.23
C ASP A 25 12.20 14.66 -12.92
N GLN A 26 11.91 15.97 -13.00
CA GLN A 26 11.98 16.90 -11.87
C GLN A 26 10.60 17.31 -11.32
N VAL A 27 9.51 16.88 -11.96
CA VAL A 27 8.15 17.23 -11.54
C VAL A 27 7.79 16.46 -10.26
N LYS A 28 7.96 17.11 -9.10
CA LYS A 28 7.52 16.58 -7.80
C LYS A 28 6.00 16.55 -7.76
N VAL A 29 5.41 15.39 -8.04
CA VAL A 29 3.96 15.17 -7.89
C VAL A 29 3.54 15.42 -6.43
N PRO A 30 2.72 16.45 -6.16
CA PRO A 30 2.27 16.76 -4.80
C PRO A 30 1.59 15.54 -4.17
N ALA A 31 1.91 15.25 -2.91
CA ALA A 31 1.32 14.14 -2.15
C ALA A 31 -0.22 14.03 -2.24
N PRO A 32 -1.02 15.13 -2.23
CA PRO A 32 -2.47 15.05 -2.40
C PRO A 32 -2.92 14.55 -3.80
N CYS A 33 -2.10 14.70 -4.84
CA CYS A 33 -2.43 14.32 -6.22
C CYS A 33 -2.17 12.83 -6.52
N ARG A 34 -1.38 12.13 -5.70
CA ARG A 34 -0.92 10.74 -5.97
C ARG A 34 -2.00 9.66 -5.88
N ARG A 35 -3.18 9.95 -5.33
CA ARG A 35 -4.32 9.02 -5.32
C ARG A 35 -5.63 9.67 -5.73
N GLY A 36 -5.93 10.89 -5.26
CA GLY A 36 -7.19 11.57 -5.61
C GLY A 36 -7.22 12.08 -7.05
N GLY A 37 -6.15 12.76 -7.48
CA GLY A 37 -6.02 13.29 -8.85
C GLY A 37 -5.92 12.18 -9.90
N LEU A 38 -5.17 11.12 -9.61
CA LEU A 38 -5.13 9.90 -10.42
C LEU A 38 -6.52 9.26 -10.56
N THR A 39 -7.28 9.10 -9.47
CA THR A 39 -8.65 8.55 -9.54
C THR A 39 -9.63 9.43 -10.31
N LEU A 40 -9.50 10.75 -10.23
CA LEU A 40 -10.33 11.68 -11.02
C LEU A 40 -9.96 11.65 -12.50
N ALA A 41 -8.65 11.59 -12.79
CA ALA A 41 -8.12 11.32 -14.12
C ALA A 41 -8.62 9.99 -14.69
N TYR A 42 -8.61 8.93 -13.88
CA TYR A 42 -9.20 7.63 -14.20
C TYR A 42 -10.70 7.72 -14.47
N ARG A 43 -11.47 8.52 -13.73
CA ARG A 43 -12.92 8.69 -13.93
C ARG A 43 -13.25 9.48 -15.18
N LEU A 44 -12.49 10.52 -15.49
CA LEU A 44 -12.65 11.31 -16.70
C LEU A 44 -12.30 10.48 -17.94
N PHE A 45 -11.20 9.70 -17.91
CA PHE A 45 -10.81 8.86 -19.05
C PHE A 45 -11.71 7.63 -19.28
N VAL A 46 -12.26 7.01 -18.24
CA VAL A 46 -13.20 5.89 -18.40
C VAL A 46 -14.56 6.35 -18.93
N ASN A 47 -14.99 7.58 -18.61
CA ASN A 47 -16.23 8.15 -19.15
C ASN A 47 -16.04 8.81 -20.53
N LEU A 48 -14.85 9.31 -20.88
CA LEU A 48 -14.60 10.00 -22.14
C LEU A 48 -14.27 9.01 -23.27
N TYR A 49 -15.30 8.34 -23.79
CA TYR A 49 -15.55 7.95 -25.20
C TYR A 49 -14.45 7.30 -26.09
N ILE A 50 -13.22 7.08 -25.62
CA ILE A 50 -12.11 6.52 -26.43
C ILE A 50 -11.97 5.00 -26.22
N PHE A 51 -12.64 4.44 -25.21
CA PHE A 51 -12.41 3.06 -24.77
C PHE A 51 -13.06 1.97 -25.65
N ILE A 52 -14.02 2.32 -26.52
CA ILE A 52 -14.70 1.31 -27.36
C ILE A 52 -13.88 0.97 -28.61
N SER A 53 -13.10 1.91 -29.19
CA SER A 53 -12.28 1.58 -30.38
C SER A 53 -10.91 0.97 -30.04
N THR A 54 -10.43 1.14 -28.80
CA THR A 54 -9.06 0.76 -28.40
C THR A 54 -8.93 -0.61 -27.75
N ARG A 55 -10.03 -1.25 -27.33
CA ARG A 55 -9.98 -2.60 -26.73
C ARG A 55 -9.47 -3.69 -27.69
N TYR A 56 -9.63 -3.50 -29.00
CA TYR A 56 -9.16 -4.46 -30.01
C TYR A 56 -7.68 -4.32 -30.38
N THR A 57 -7.09 -3.14 -30.20
CA THR A 57 -5.69 -2.84 -30.61
C THR A 57 -4.70 -2.82 -29.45
N LEU A 58 -5.15 -2.73 -28.20
CA LEU A 58 -4.26 -2.63 -27.02
C LEU A 58 -3.44 -3.89 -26.72
N ARG A 59 -3.80 -5.05 -27.28
CA ARG A 59 -3.10 -6.31 -27.00
C ARG A 59 -1.75 -6.43 -27.70
N ASN A 60 -1.54 -5.69 -28.81
CA ASN A 60 -0.41 -5.95 -29.71
C ASN A 60 0.64 -4.83 -29.78
N ASN A 61 0.43 -3.64 -29.20
CA ASN A 61 1.46 -2.58 -29.21
C ASN A 61 1.32 -1.56 -28.08
N LEU A 62 1.39 -2.04 -26.83
CA LEU A 62 1.27 -1.22 -25.61
C LEU A 62 2.28 -0.05 -25.59
N LYS A 63 3.51 -0.29 -26.06
CA LYS A 63 4.60 0.69 -26.09
C LYS A 63 4.31 1.84 -27.05
N GLU A 64 3.86 1.51 -28.26
CA GLU A 64 3.54 2.46 -29.34
C GLU A 64 2.31 3.31 -29.01
N ASN A 65 1.29 2.68 -28.40
CA ASN A 65 0.08 3.38 -27.97
C ASN A 65 0.36 4.31 -26.77
N CYS A 66 1.20 3.90 -25.82
CA CYS A 66 1.66 4.79 -24.76
C CYS A 66 2.38 6.01 -25.34
N GLN A 67 3.27 5.80 -26.31
CA GLN A 67 4.07 6.86 -26.90
C GLN A 67 3.19 7.88 -27.66
N LYS A 68 2.24 7.42 -28.48
CA LYS A 68 1.26 8.27 -29.15
C LYS A 68 0.40 9.09 -28.18
N THR A 69 -0.12 8.46 -27.12
CA THR A 69 -0.94 9.14 -26.10
C THR A 69 -0.13 10.20 -25.33
N VAL A 70 1.17 9.96 -25.14
CA VAL A 70 2.09 10.91 -24.51
C VAL A 70 2.39 12.11 -25.40
N GLU A 71 2.58 11.89 -26.69
CA GLU A 71 2.83 12.94 -27.69
C GLU A 71 1.61 13.84 -27.89
N THR A 72 0.39 13.29 -27.89
CA THR A 72 -0.84 14.10 -28.02
C THR A 72 -1.13 14.92 -26.77
N LEU A 73 -0.80 14.38 -25.60
CA LEU A 73 -1.07 15.04 -24.34
C LEU A 73 -0.01 16.12 -24.06
N GLY A 74 1.28 15.88 -24.32
CA GLY A 74 2.46 16.62 -23.81
C GLY A 74 2.58 18.15 -24.00
N GLN A 75 1.56 18.87 -24.47
CA GLN A 75 1.61 20.32 -24.69
C GLN A 75 1.10 21.18 -23.51
N ASN A 76 0.62 20.59 -22.41
CA ASN A 76 0.10 21.32 -21.23
C ASN A 76 0.64 20.70 -19.92
N GLU A 77 1.00 21.47 -18.89
CA GLU A 77 1.53 20.91 -17.62
C GLU A 77 0.59 19.87 -16.98
N GLN A 78 -0.73 20.06 -17.12
CA GLN A 78 -1.73 19.10 -16.64
C GLN A 78 -1.63 17.76 -17.36
N SER A 79 -1.30 17.77 -18.64
CA SER A 79 -1.22 16.58 -19.49
C SER A 79 -0.04 15.68 -19.12
N LEU A 80 1.05 16.28 -18.65
CA LEU A 80 2.26 15.60 -18.19
C LEU A 80 1.98 14.69 -16.98
N PHE A 81 1.10 15.13 -16.09
CA PHE A 81 0.63 14.32 -14.97
C PHE A 81 -0.08 13.04 -15.44
N TYR A 82 -0.95 13.15 -16.46
CA TYR A 82 -1.63 11.99 -17.05
C TYR A 82 -0.65 11.04 -17.74
N VAL A 83 0.34 11.58 -18.44
CA VAL A 83 1.42 10.80 -19.05
C VAL A 83 2.17 9.96 -18.03
N VAL A 84 2.61 10.57 -16.93
CA VAL A 84 3.35 9.86 -15.86
C VAL A 84 2.47 8.81 -15.19
N ALA A 85 1.19 9.14 -14.95
CA ALA A 85 0.20 8.22 -14.41
C ALA A 85 -0.01 6.99 -15.30
N LEU A 86 -0.23 7.20 -16.60
CA LEU A 86 -0.45 6.14 -17.57
C LEU A 86 0.79 5.26 -17.73
N LYS A 87 1.98 5.86 -17.86
CA LYS A 87 3.25 5.10 -17.91
C LYS A 87 3.38 4.18 -16.70
N ARG A 88 3.11 4.69 -15.49
CA ARG A 88 3.22 3.89 -14.27
C ARG A 88 2.20 2.76 -14.21
N TYR A 89 0.97 2.99 -14.68
CA TYR A 89 -0.05 1.95 -14.78
C TYR A 89 0.37 0.83 -15.72
N PHE A 90 0.78 1.16 -16.94
CA PHE A 90 1.16 0.15 -17.94
C PHE A 90 2.42 -0.61 -17.54
N VAL A 91 3.41 0.04 -16.93
CA VAL A 91 4.57 -0.64 -16.34
C VAL A 91 4.12 -1.63 -15.25
N SER A 92 3.22 -1.23 -14.36
CA SER A 92 2.71 -2.12 -13.30
C SER A 92 1.93 -3.32 -13.86
N GLN A 93 1.17 -3.15 -14.94
CA GLN A 93 0.47 -4.26 -15.60
C GLN A 93 1.47 -5.21 -16.27
N TYR A 94 2.44 -4.66 -17.00
CA TYR A 94 3.48 -5.44 -17.65
C TYR A 94 4.31 -6.25 -16.63
N GLU A 95 4.73 -5.63 -15.52
CA GLU A 95 5.46 -6.33 -14.45
C GLU A 95 4.64 -7.47 -13.84
N LEU A 96 3.34 -7.26 -13.64
CA LEU A 96 2.42 -8.29 -13.14
C LEU A 96 2.32 -9.46 -14.12
N GLU A 97 2.11 -9.19 -15.40
CA GLU A 97 2.03 -10.21 -16.45
C GLU A 97 3.35 -10.97 -16.59
N LYS A 98 4.48 -10.26 -16.59
CA LYS A 98 5.82 -10.85 -16.63
C LYS A 98 6.07 -11.76 -15.43
N GLN A 99 5.68 -11.36 -14.23
CA GLN A 99 5.81 -12.22 -13.04
C GLN A 99 4.93 -13.46 -13.13
N LYS A 100 3.75 -13.37 -13.75
CA LYS A 100 2.87 -14.52 -13.98
C LYS A 100 3.45 -15.45 -15.04
N SER A 101 3.93 -14.92 -16.16
CA SER A 101 4.51 -15.73 -17.24
C SER A 101 5.81 -16.41 -16.84
N GLU A 102 6.63 -15.76 -16.01
CA GLU A 102 7.85 -16.35 -15.44
C GLU A 102 7.59 -17.29 -14.25
N GLY A 103 6.32 -17.47 -13.82
CA GLY A 103 5.97 -18.29 -12.65
C GLY A 103 6.46 -17.74 -11.30
N LYS A 104 6.99 -16.52 -11.26
CA LYS A 104 7.57 -15.88 -10.05
C LYS A 104 6.54 -15.21 -9.16
N TYR A 105 5.28 -15.15 -9.57
CA TYR A 105 4.22 -14.42 -8.85
C TYR A 105 4.03 -14.91 -7.40
N GLU A 106 4.10 -16.22 -7.15
CA GLU A 106 3.98 -16.75 -5.79
C GLU A 106 5.20 -16.45 -4.91
N GLN A 107 6.40 -16.41 -5.50
CA GLN A 107 7.61 -15.95 -4.79
C GLN A 107 7.49 -14.47 -4.43
N HIS A 108 6.96 -13.64 -5.34
CA HIS A 108 6.68 -12.23 -5.08
C HIS A 108 5.70 -12.05 -3.92
N LYS A 109 4.58 -12.80 -3.89
CA LYS A 109 3.64 -12.80 -2.76
C LYS A 109 4.32 -13.17 -1.44
N LYS A 110 5.15 -14.23 -1.43
CA LYS A 110 5.93 -14.62 -0.24
C LYS A 110 6.85 -13.48 0.23
N LYS A 111 7.55 -12.80 -0.69
CA LYS A 111 8.40 -11.64 -0.40
C LYS A 111 7.61 -10.46 0.19
N CYS A 112 6.45 -10.14 -0.38
CA CYS A 112 5.58 -9.07 0.12
C CYS A 112 5.06 -9.37 1.54
N ARG A 113 4.64 -10.61 1.82
CA ARG A 113 4.24 -11.03 3.17
C ARG A 113 5.40 -10.91 4.16
N ARG A 114 6.61 -11.31 3.75
CA ARG A 114 7.83 -11.17 4.55
C ARG A 114 8.13 -9.72 4.90
N GLN A 115 8.07 -8.82 3.92
CA GLN A 115 8.26 -7.38 4.14
C GLN A 115 7.17 -6.79 5.05
N GLY A 116 5.93 -7.26 4.95
CA GLY A 116 4.85 -6.91 5.87
C GLY A 116 5.24 -7.18 7.33
N ARG A 117 5.72 -8.41 7.61
CA ARG A 117 6.20 -8.79 8.95
C ARG A 117 7.34 -7.91 9.46
N LYS A 118 8.33 -7.61 8.61
CA LYS A 118 9.42 -6.70 8.97
C LYS A 118 8.92 -5.32 9.35
N ARG A 119 7.96 -4.76 8.60
CA ARG A 119 7.36 -3.45 8.94
C ARG A 119 6.65 -3.48 10.29
N ASP A 120 5.90 -4.55 10.58
CA ASP A 120 5.20 -4.68 11.86
C ASP A 120 6.18 -4.87 13.02
N LEU A 121 7.26 -5.62 12.82
CA LEU A 121 8.37 -5.71 13.77
C LEU A 121 8.99 -4.33 14.05
N THR A 122 9.33 -3.56 13.02
CA THR A 122 9.89 -2.21 13.17
C THR A 122 8.94 -1.30 13.94
N LYS A 123 7.64 -1.31 13.61
CA LYS A 123 6.63 -0.51 14.34
C LYS A 123 6.60 -0.86 15.83
N ARG A 124 6.58 -2.16 16.16
CA ARG A 124 6.53 -2.62 17.56
C ARG A 124 7.83 -2.36 18.32
N THR A 125 8.97 -2.37 17.64
CA THR A 125 10.27 -2.01 18.22
C THR A 125 10.28 -0.53 18.60
N LEU A 126 9.84 0.34 17.68
CA LEU A 126 9.65 1.77 17.96
C LEU A 126 8.62 2.02 19.07
N ALA A 127 7.58 1.19 19.15
CA ALA A 127 6.59 1.23 20.24
C ALA A 127 7.24 0.93 21.58
N LEU A 128 8.07 -0.11 21.62
CA LEU A 128 8.72 -0.59 22.84
C LEU A 128 9.67 0.45 23.42
N GLU A 129 10.39 1.18 22.56
CA GLU A 129 11.27 2.29 22.95
C GLU A 129 10.49 3.44 23.61
N LYS A 130 9.30 3.74 23.09
CA LYS A 130 8.46 4.85 23.58
C LYS A 130 7.54 4.47 24.73
N ALA A 131 7.27 3.18 24.90
CA ALA A 131 6.33 2.71 25.92
C ALA A 131 6.94 2.85 27.32
N ASP A 132 6.15 3.43 28.22
CA ASP A 132 6.46 3.46 29.64
C ASP A 132 6.16 2.08 30.25
N LEU A 133 7.19 1.24 30.27
CA LEU A 133 7.13 -0.15 30.73
C LEU A 133 8.22 -0.38 31.76
N THR A 134 7.90 -1.18 32.78
CA THR A 134 8.90 -1.67 33.73
C THR A 134 9.98 -2.49 33.00
N THR A 135 11.21 -2.45 33.50
CA THR A 135 12.37 -3.14 32.89
C THR A 135 12.08 -4.61 32.56
N ARG A 136 11.41 -5.32 33.47
CA ARG A 136 11.01 -6.72 33.26
C ARG A 136 10.03 -6.90 32.09
N LYS A 137 9.02 -6.02 31.95
CA LYS A 137 8.06 -6.09 30.84
C LYS A 137 8.73 -5.71 29.51
N ARG A 138 9.65 -4.74 29.54
CA ARG A 138 10.44 -4.33 28.38
C ARG A 138 11.34 -5.46 27.89
N GLY A 139 12.06 -6.15 28.79
CA GLY A 139 12.91 -7.30 28.45
C GLY A 139 12.11 -8.43 27.79
N ARG A 140 11.01 -8.85 28.41
CA ARG A 140 10.13 -9.87 27.82
C ARG A 140 9.54 -9.48 26.46
N ALA A 141 9.23 -8.19 26.26
CA ALA A 141 8.77 -7.70 24.99
C ALA A 141 9.90 -7.71 23.95
N ALA A 142 11.14 -7.36 24.32
CA ALA A 142 12.27 -7.40 23.41
C ALA A 142 12.57 -8.83 22.91
N GLU A 143 12.55 -9.82 23.79
CA GLU A 143 12.80 -11.25 23.47
C GLU A 143 11.88 -11.78 22.34
N ILE A 144 10.64 -11.29 22.27
CA ILE A 144 9.63 -11.79 21.33
C ILE A 144 9.57 -11.00 20.02
N LEU A 145 10.32 -9.88 19.91
CA LEU A 145 10.33 -9.01 18.74
C LEU A 145 11.30 -9.55 17.69
N VAL A 146 10.91 -10.67 17.08
CA VAL A 146 11.61 -11.30 15.96
C VAL A 146 10.67 -11.47 14.76
N GLU A 147 11.23 -11.46 13.55
CA GLU A 147 10.45 -11.47 12.29
C GLU A 147 9.51 -12.69 12.20
N ASP A 148 10.00 -13.85 12.63
CA ASP A 148 9.28 -15.12 12.54
C ASP A 148 8.13 -15.22 13.54
N ALA A 149 8.23 -14.49 14.67
CA ALA A 149 7.14 -14.34 15.62
C ALA A 149 6.08 -13.30 15.18
N MET A 150 6.25 -12.60 14.06
CA MET A 150 5.21 -11.69 13.55
C MET A 150 4.16 -12.46 12.73
N SER A 151 2.88 -12.10 12.88
CA SER A 151 1.78 -12.69 12.10
C SER A 151 1.85 -12.27 10.62
N SER A 152 1.40 -13.14 9.72
CA SER A 152 1.29 -12.81 8.29
C SER A 152 -0.06 -12.18 7.99
N GLU A 153 -0.08 -11.30 7.00
CA GLU A 153 -1.32 -10.63 6.56
C GLU A 153 -1.62 -10.94 5.11
N GLU A 154 -2.90 -11.01 4.81
CA GLU A 154 -3.44 -11.11 3.46
C GLU A 154 -4.40 -9.95 3.22
N SER A 155 -4.26 -9.29 2.08
CA SER A 155 -5.12 -8.17 1.70
C SER A 155 -6.53 -8.69 1.39
N CYS A 156 -7.54 -8.17 2.08
CA CYS A 156 -8.93 -8.39 1.72
C CYS A 156 -9.29 -7.40 0.62
N VAL A 157 -9.65 -7.93 -0.55
CA VAL A 157 -10.09 -7.13 -1.69
C VAL A 157 -11.58 -7.31 -1.86
N GLU A 158 -12.28 -6.20 -2.05
CA GLU A 158 -13.66 -6.18 -2.53
C GLU A 158 -13.66 -5.53 -3.91
N GLU A 159 -14.54 -6.03 -4.77
CA GLU A 159 -14.76 -5.45 -6.09
C GLU A 159 -15.68 -4.24 -5.93
N ASP A 160 -15.23 -3.08 -6.38
CA ASP A 160 -16.06 -1.88 -6.40
C ASP A 160 -17.11 -1.95 -7.53
N GLU A 161 -18.05 -1.01 -7.53
CA GLU A 161 -19.11 -0.86 -8.56
C GLU A 161 -18.55 -0.74 -10.00
N ASN A 162 -17.24 -0.53 -10.15
CA ASN A 162 -16.55 -0.40 -11.42
C ASN A 162 -15.70 -1.64 -11.76
N GLY A 163 -15.86 -2.75 -11.05
CA GLY A 163 -15.15 -4.00 -11.30
C GLY A 163 -13.69 -3.98 -10.85
N ARG A 164 -13.32 -3.09 -9.90
CA ARG A 164 -11.92 -2.96 -9.44
C ARG A 164 -11.75 -3.48 -8.03
N ASN A 165 -10.69 -4.26 -7.86
CA ASN A 165 -10.29 -4.76 -6.55
C ASN A 165 -9.73 -3.62 -5.68
N LYS A 166 -10.48 -3.23 -4.66
CA LYS A 166 -10.08 -2.29 -3.63
C LYS A 166 -9.72 -3.06 -2.37
N VAL A 167 -8.54 -2.78 -1.80
CA VAL A 167 -8.18 -3.32 -0.48
C VAL A 167 -9.02 -2.63 0.58
N VAL A 168 -9.91 -3.38 1.22
CA VAL A 168 -10.82 -2.90 2.26
C VAL A 168 -10.32 -3.21 3.67
N GLY A 169 -9.40 -4.16 3.80
CA GLY A 169 -8.88 -4.60 5.09
C GLY A 169 -7.74 -5.59 4.94
N TYR A 170 -7.26 -6.09 6.07
CA TYR A 170 -6.27 -7.15 6.14
C TYR A 170 -6.78 -8.29 7.02
N LYS A 171 -6.69 -9.53 6.51
CA LYS A 171 -6.87 -10.75 7.28
C LYS A 171 -5.52 -11.18 7.86
N VAL A 172 -5.45 -11.29 9.18
CA VAL A 172 -4.24 -11.65 9.93
C VAL A 172 -4.25 -13.16 10.19
N LYS A 173 -3.33 -13.89 9.54
CA LYS A 173 -3.06 -15.30 9.83
C LYS A 173 -2.20 -15.39 11.09
N ARG A 174 -2.85 -15.70 12.21
CA ARG A 174 -2.21 -15.86 13.53
C ARG A 174 -1.30 -17.08 13.57
N LEU A 175 -0.25 -17.03 14.37
CA LEU A 175 0.63 -18.17 14.61
C LEU A 175 -0.11 -19.19 15.48
N SER A 176 -0.08 -20.48 15.11
CA SER A 176 -0.78 -21.54 15.85
C SER A 176 -0.26 -21.72 17.27
N TRP A 177 1.06 -21.61 17.43
CA TRP A 177 1.79 -21.75 18.67
C TRP A 177 1.86 -20.47 19.51
N GLU A 178 1.25 -19.34 19.09
CA GLU A 178 1.34 -18.09 19.85
C GLU A 178 0.52 -18.14 21.14
N SER A 179 1.21 -18.03 22.29
CA SER A 179 0.54 -18.02 23.60
C SER A 179 -0.31 -16.77 23.82
N SER A 180 -1.29 -16.87 24.73
CA SER A 180 -2.12 -15.74 25.14
C SER A 180 -1.30 -14.59 25.74
N LYS A 181 -0.20 -14.90 26.44
CA LYS A 181 0.74 -13.93 27.03
C LYS A 181 1.45 -13.14 25.92
N LEU A 182 2.00 -13.83 24.92
CA LEU A 182 2.62 -13.23 23.74
C LEU A 182 1.66 -12.28 23.02
N ARG A 183 0.42 -12.74 22.80
CA ARG A 183 -0.63 -11.95 22.15
C ARG A 183 -0.97 -10.67 22.91
N LYS A 184 -1.07 -10.74 24.24
CA LYS A 184 -1.31 -9.56 25.08
C LYS A 184 -0.21 -8.52 24.95
N ILE A 185 1.06 -8.94 24.90
CA ILE A 185 2.19 -8.02 24.74
C ILE A 185 2.15 -7.35 23.36
N LYS A 186 1.99 -8.12 22.27
CA LYS A 186 1.87 -7.55 20.92
C LYS A 186 0.72 -6.55 20.82
N LYS A 187 -0.45 -6.90 21.38
CA LYS A 187 -1.62 -6.01 21.40
C LYS A 187 -1.35 -4.72 22.19
N ALA A 188 -0.61 -4.78 23.29
CA ALA A 188 -0.22 -3.61 24.05
C ALA A 188 0.72 -2.68 23.26
N LEU A 189 1.70 -3.24 22.54
CA LEU A 189 2.59 -2.47 21.67
C LEU A 189 1.84 -1.84 20.49
N ASP A 190 0.94 -2.60 19.85
CA ASP A 190 0.11 -2.09 18.76
C ASP A 190 -0.82 -0.96 19.24
N LYS A 191 -1.36 -1.08 20.46
CA LYS A 191 -2.16 -0.03 21.10
C LYS A 191 -1.34 1.23 21.33
N SER A 192 -0.15 1.11 21.93
CA SER A 192 0.76 2.24 22.16
C SER A 192 1.13 2.96 20.86
N MET A 193 1.42 2.21 19.79
CA MET A 193 1.66 2.81 18.47
C MET A 193 0.45 3.54 17.92
N ARG A 194 -0.75 2.97 18.07
CA ARG A 194 -1.98 3.58 17.59
C ARG A 194 -2.29 4.88 18.33
N GLU A 195 -2.04 4.92 19.64
CA GLU A 195 -2.22 6.11 20.47
C GLU A 195 -1.23 7.22 20.11
N GLY A 196 0.01 6.87 19.75
CA GLY A 196 1.01 7.82 19.25
C GLY A 196 0.76 8.34 17.83
N GLN A 197 -0.26 7.85 17.12
CA GLN A 197 -0.59 8.29 15.77
C GLN A 197 -1.57 9.46 15.74
N SER A 198 -1.35 10.39 14.80
CA SER A 198 -2.32 11.46 14.50
C SER A 198 -3.71 10.88 14.18
N GLN A 199 -4.76 11.65 14.49
CA GLN A 199 -6.15 11.24 14.19
C GLN A 199 -6.32 10.87 12.70
N ARG A 200 -5.76 11.68 11.80
CA ARG A 200 -5.75 11.42 10.36
C ARG A 200 -5.12 10.07 9.99
N ALA A 201 -4.05 9.67 10.67
CA ALA A 201 -3.40 8.38 10.42
C ALA A 201 -4.28 7.23 10.94
N ARG A 202 -4.91 7.39 12.10
CA ARG A 202 -5.86 6.42 12.66
C ARG A 202 -7.09 6.23 11.78
N ASP A 203 -7.66 7.30 11.24
CA ASP A 203 -8.84 7.25 10.35
C ASP A 203 -8.54 6.56 9.01
N ARG A 204 -7.27 6.57 8.59
CA ARG A 204 -6.80 5.94 7.36
C ARG A 204 -6.32 4.51 7.56
N ALA A 205 -6.25 4.04 8.80
CA ALA A 205 -5.85 2.67 9.08
C ALA A 205 -6.95 1.72 8.59
N LEU A 206 -6.59 0.79 7.72
CA LEU A 206 -7.50 -0.25 7.27
C LEU A 206 -7.80 -1.22 8.42
N PRO A 207 -9.04 -1.72 8.53
CA PRO A 207 -9.40 -2.72 9.52
C PRO A 207 -8.55 -3.98 9.37
N ARG A 208 -8.18 -4.56 10.52
CA ARG A 208 -7.45 -5.84 10.61
C ARG A 208 -8.35 -6.84 11.30
N THR A 209 -8.72 -7.90 10.61
CA THR A 209 -9.54 -9.00 11.13
C THR A 209 -8.73 -10.29 11.18
N ASP A 210 -9.15 -11.25 12.00
CA ASP A 210 -8.47 -12.55 12.04
C ASP A 210 -8.81 -13.35 10.78
N HIS A 211 -7.81 -14.02 10.22
CA HIS A 211 -8.06 -15.02 9.19
C HIS A 211 -8.63 -16.29 9.84
N GLU A 212 -9.49 -17.00 9.10
CA GLU A 212 -10.05 -18.31 9.50
C GLU A 212 -8.96 -19.39 9.72
N GLU A 213 -7.82 -19.25 9.05
CA GLU A 213 -6.74 -20.23 9.06
C GLU A 213 -5.59 -19.68 9.89
N LYS A 214 -5.00 -20.56 10.71
CA LYS A 214 -3.76 -20.25 11.42
C LYS A 214 -2.56 -20.48 10.49
N SER A 215 -1.50 -19.73 10.72
CA SER A 215 -0.21 -19.89 10.04
C SER A 215 0.43 -21.22 10.46
N THR A 216 0.90 -21.99 9.49
CA THR A 216 1.64 -23.25 9.67
C THR A 216 3.12 -23.06 10.04
N ARG A 217 3.54 -21.83 10.34
CA ARG A 217 4.95 -21.54 10.65
C ARG A 217 5.28 -22.05 12.05
N LEU A 218 6.47 -22.62 12.20
CA LEU A 218 7.00 -23.08 13.48
C LEU A 218 7.52 -21.93 14.35
N PRO A 219 7.64 -22.11 15.68
CA PRO A 219 8.31 -21.16 16.53
C PRO A 219 9.79 -21.02 16.12
N PRO A 220 10.40 -19.84 16.31
CA PRO A 220 11.83 -19.66 16.13
C PRO A 220 12.63 -20.57 17.06
N GLU A 221 13.85 -20.93 16.67
CA GLU A 221 14.77 -21.67 17.53
C GLU A 221 15.16 -20.82 18.76
N GLY A 222 15.18 -21.43 19.94
CA GLY A 222 15.46 -20.74 21.20
C GLY A 222 14.39 -19.73 21.63
N PHE A 223 13.17 -19.80 21.06
CA PHE A 223 12.10 -18.86 21.42
C PHE A 223 11.58 -19.12 22.84
N PRO A 224 11.24 -18.08 23.64
CA PRO A 224 10.86 -18.27 25.03
C PRO A 224 9.65 -19.19 25.21
N GLU A 225 9.77 -20.20 26.06
CA GLU A 225 8.72 -21.20 26.29
C GLU A 225 7.38 -20.58 26.72
N TRP A 226 7.44 -19.52 27.54
CA TRP A 226 6.23 -18.82 27.99
C TRP A 226 5.45 -18.14 26.85
N ALA A 227 6.11 -17.87 25.72
CA ALA A 227 5.55 -17.23 24.54
C ALA A 227 4.95 -18.25 23.55
N ILE A 228 5.25 -19.53 23.75
CA ILE A 228 4.69 -20.67 23.03
C ILE A 228 3.47 -21.18 23.80
N SER A 229 2.38 -21.45 23.10
CA SER A 229 1.26 -22.19 23.66
C SER A 229 1.69 -23.64 23.75
N GLN A 230 1.90 -24.12 24.97
CA GLN A 230 1.67 -25.54 25.24
C GLN A 230 0.15 -25.72 25.16
N GLU A 231 -0.32 -26.78 24.52
CA GLU A 231 -1.73 -26.96 24.13
C GLU A 231 -2.74 -26.65 25.24
#